data_AF-A0A2H5F5W8-F1
#
_entry.id   AF-A0A2H5F5W8-F1
#
_cell.length_a   1.000
_cell.length_b   1.000
_cell.length_c   1.000
_cell.angle_alpha   90.00
_cell.angle_beta   90.00
_cell.angle_gamma   90.00
#
_symmetry.space_group_name_H-M   'P 1'
#
loop_
_entity.id
_entity.type
_entity.pdbx_description
1 polymer ?
#
loop_
_entity_poly.entity_id
_entity_poly.type
_entity_poly.pdbx_seq_one_letter_code
_entity_poly.pdbx_strand_id
1 'polypeptide(L)' 'MATTYRLASSSLVHTPGLVAWATNACLFEDYRPGIMKIMTETYPGVPQTAMEQLLIKRVPFTIEGETLVFTVEDN' A
#
# COMPACT_ATOMS: atom_id res chain seq x y z
N MET A 1 12.90 -12.64 4.89
CA MET A 1 13.58 -12.32 3.60
C MET A 1 13.02 -10.99 3.11
N ALA A 2 13.67 -10.27 2.20
CA ALA A 2 13.10 -9.02 1.69
C ALA A 2 12.25 -9.28 0.45
N THR A 3 10.99 -8.85 0.45
CA THR A 3 10.04 -9.00 -0.66
C THR A 3 9.73 -7.63 -1.26
N THR A 4 9.88 -7.51 -2.59
CA THR A 4 9.56 -6.27 -3.32
C THR A 4 8.22 -6.39 -4.02
N TYR A 5 7.34 -5.43 -3.77
CA TYR A 5 6.01 -5.33 -4.38
C TYR A 5 5.99 -4.19 -5.39
N ARG A 6 5.26 -4.41 -6.49
CA ARG A 6 5.09 -3.45 -7.57
C ARG A 6 3.60 -3.28 -7.82
N LEU A 7 3.07 -2.10 -7.49
CA LEU A 7 1.65 -1.76 -7.62
C LEU A 7 1.48 -0.81 -8.79
N ALA A 8 1.16 -1.35 -9.96
CA ALA A 8 0.93 -0.56 -11.16
C ALA A 8 -0.42 0.16 -11.07
N SER A 9 -0.50 1.36 -11.65
CA SER A 9 -1.79 1.99 -11.91
C SER A 9 -2.57 1.23 -13.00
N SER A 10 -3.88 1.45 -13.03
CA SER A 10 -4.78 0.96 -14.07
C SER A 10 -5.60 2.12 -14.62
N SER A 11 -6.39 1.87 -15.67
CA SER A 11 -7.31 2.88 -16.19
C SER A 11 -8.36 3.35 -15.17
N LEU A 12 -8.65 2.56 -14.13
CA LEU A 12 -9.63 2.88 -13.09
C LEU A 12 -9.00 3.45 -11.81
N VAL A 13 -7.72 3.19 -11.57
CA VAL A 13 -7.06 3.48 -10.29
C VAL A 13 -5.67 4.04 -10.53
N HIS A 14 -5.45 5.28 -10.07
CA HIS A 14 -4.13 5.88 -9.98
C HIS A 14 -3.48 5.49 -8.64
N THR A 15 -2.60 4.48 -8.68
CA THR A 15 -2.06 3.80 -7.50
C THR A 15 -1.31 4.72 -6.53
N PRO A 16 -0.39 5.61 -6.98
CA PRO A 16 0.26 6.54 -6.06
C PRO A 16 -0.73 7.44 -5.32
N GLY A 17 -1.79 7.89 -6.00
CA GLY A 17 -2.84 8.71 -5.40
C GLY A 17 -3.67 7.93 -4.39
N LEU A 18 -4.03 6.69 -4.71
CA LEU A 18 -4.77 5.81 -3.81
C LEU A 18 -3.97 5.51 -2.54
N VAL A 19 -2.67 5.21 -2.66
CA VAL A 19 -1.79 4.96 -1.51
C VAL A 19 -1.66 6.21 -0.65
N ALA A 20 -1.48 7.40 -1.24
CA ALA A 20 -1.43 8.66 -0.48
C ALA A 20 -2.73 8.92 0.31
N TRP A 21 -3.89 8.67 -0.30
CA TRP A 21 -5.18 8.75 0.38
C TRP A 21 -5.29 7.75 1.53
N ALA A 22 -4.92 6.49 1.30
CA ALA A 22 -4.99 5.43 2.31
C ALA A 22 -4.05 5.70 3.50
N THR A 23 -2.81 6.14 3.24
CA THR A 23 -1.86 6.55 4.29
C THR A 23 -2.42 7.68 5.16
N ASN A 24 -3.09 8.66 4.57
CA ASN A 24 -3.73 9.73 5.33
C ASN A 24 -4.94 9.24 6.12
N ALA A 25 -5.76 8.36 5.56
CA ALA A 25 -6.90 7.77 6.26
C ALA A 25 -6.46 6.93 7.48
N CYS A 26 -5.31 6.24 7.40
CA CYS A 26 -4.74 5.48 8.51
C CYS A 26 -4.27 6.33 9.71
N LEU A 27 -4.20 7.67 9.57
CA LEU A 27 -3.99 8.57 10.72
C LEU A 27 -5.17 8.52 11.70
N PHE A 28 -6.37 8.17 11.23
CA PHE A 28 -7.54 7.94 12.06
C PHE A 28 -7.61 6.46 12.43
N GLU A 29 -7.35 6.12 13.70
CA GLU A 29 -7.16 4.73 14.11
C GLU A 29 -8.38 3.84 13.83
N ASP A 30 -9.58 4.40 14.04
CA ASP A 30 -10.87 3.74 13.79
C ASP A 30 -11.05 3.33 12.32
N TYR A 31 -10.36 3.99 11.38
CA TYR A 31 -10.47 3.70 9.95
C TYR A 31 -9.47 2.63 9.50
N ARG A 32 -8.42 2.35 10.26
CA ARG A 32 -7.35 1.42 9.85
C ARG A 32 -7.89 0.05 9.40
N PRO A 33 -8.81 -0.64 10.12
CA PRO A 33 -9.30 -1.94 9.68
C PRO A 33 -10.03 -1.89 8.33
N GLY A 34 -10.84 -0.84 8.11
CA GLY A 34 -11.56 -0.63 6.85
C GLY A 34 -10.61 -0.31 5.70
N ILE A 35 -9.62 0.55 5.94
CA ILE A 35 -8.61 0.91 4.93
C ILE A 35 -7.73 -0.30 4.57
N MET A 36 -7.31 -1.11 5.56
CA MET A 36 -6.56 -2.34 5.27
C MET A 36 -7.37 -3.26 4.36
N LYS A 37 -8.65 -3.50 4.70
CA LYS A 37 -9.54 -4.33 3.88
C LYS A 37 -9.62 -3.84 2.44
N ILE A 38 -9.95 -2.56 2.24
CA ILE A 38 -10.06 -1.94 0.90
C ILE A 38 -8.76 -2.11 0.11
N MET A 39 -7.62 -1.85 0.74
CA MET A 39 -6.33 -1.90 0.08
C MET A 39 -5.89 -3.33 -0.26
N THR A 40 -6.14 -4.30 0.63
CA THR A 40 -5.85 -5.73 0.33
C THR A 40 -6.81 -6.33 -0.69
N GLU A 41 -8.06 -5.87 -0.76
CA GLU A 41 -9.01 -6.28 -1.81
C GLU A 41 -8.63 -5.66 -3.16
N THR A 42 -8.12 -4.42 -3.16
CA THR A 42 -7.62 -3.75 -4.38
C THR A 42 -6.34 -4.40 -4.90
N TYR A 43 -5.45 -4.83 -4.00
CA TYR A 43 -4.16 -5.45 -4.32
C TYR A 43 -4.03 -6.84 -3.68
N PRO A 44 -4.74 -7.86 -4.18
CA PRO A 44 -4.82 -9.18 -3.54
C PRO A 44 -3.49 -9.94 -3.47
N GLY A 45 -2.48 -9.53 -4.26
CA GLY A 45 -1.13 -10.08 -4.21
C GLY A 45 -0.25 -9.50 -3.10
N VAL A 46 -0.75 -8.53 -2.32
CA VAL A 46 -0.01 -7.91 -1.21
C VAL A 46 -0.60 -8.42 0.11
N PRO A 47 0.16 -9.17 0.93
CA PRO A 47 -0.27 -9.58 2.25
C PRO A 47 -0.64 -8.39 3.13
N GLN A 48 -1.60 -8.58 4.04
CA GLN A 48 -2.04 -7.52 4.95
C GLN A 48 -0.88 -6.91 5.75
N THR A 49 0.08 -7.72 6.18
CA THR A 49 1.26 -7.26 6.92
C THR A 49 2.12 -6.31 6.07
N ALA A 50 2.36 -6.62 4.80
CA ALA A 50 3.09 -5.75 3.88
C ALA A 50 2.33 -4.44 3.60
N MET A 51 1.01 -4.51 3.47
CA MET A 51 0.15 -3.34 3.30
C MET A 51 0.18 -2.43 4.54
N GLU A 52 0.16 -3.01 5.73
CA GLU A 52 0.31 -2.28 6.99
C GLU A 52 1.66 -1.57 7.09
N GLN A 53 2.75 -2.25 6.68
CA GLN A 53 4.08 -1.65 6.62
C GLN A 53 4.12 -0.44 5.66
N LEU A 54 3.49 -0.56 4.48
CA LEU A 54 3.39 0.53 3.51
C LEU A 54 2.62 1.73 4.07
N LEU A 55 1.42 1.50 4.60
CA LEU A 55 0.47 2.58 4.89
C LEU A 55 0.65 3.19 6.29
N ILE A 56 0.99 2.37 7.28
CA ILE A 56 1.07 2.79 8.69
C ILE A 56 2.52 3.00 9.10
N LYS A 57 3.39 2.02 8.85
CA LYS A 57 4.83 2.14 9.18
C LYS A 57 5.59 3.03 8.20
N ARG A 58 4.94 3.42 7.10
CA ARG A 58 5.46 4.34 6.07
C ARG A 58 6.83 3.89 5.57
N VAL A 59 6.95 2.60 5.22
CA VAL A 59 8.19 2.13 4.58
C VAL A 59 8.45 2.97 3.33
N PRO A 60 9.73 3.30 3.04
CA PRO A 60 10.07 4.03 1.84
C PRO A 60 9.57 3.30 0.60
N PHE A 61 9.01 4.07 -0.35
CA PHE A 61 8.62 3.59 -1.65
C PHE A 61 9.10 4.56 -2.73
N THR A 62 9.25 4.06 -3.94
CA THR A 62 9.54 4.86 -5.13
C THR A 62 8.37 4.81 -6.10
N ILE A 63 8.31 5.77 -7.00
CA ILE A 63 7.34 5.79 -8.10
C ILE A 63 8.12 5.68 -9.40
N GLU A 64 7.89 4.60 -10.14
CA GLU A 64 8.45 4.35 -11.46
C GLU A 64 7.33 4.54 -12.50
N GLY A 65 7.26 5.75 -13.09
CA GLY A 65 6.13 6.15 -13.94
C GLY A 65 4.84 6.27 -13.12
N GLU A 66 3.91 5.33 -13.31
CA GLU A 66 2.68 5.23 -12.52
C GLU A 66 2.64 3.96 -11.63
N THR A 67 3.79 3.32 -11.43
CA THR A 67 3.92 2.14 -10.57
C THR A 67 4.56 2.52 -9.25
N LEU A 68 3.90 2.20 -8.15
CA LEU A 68 4.48 2.33 -6.81
C LEU A 68 5.27 1.07 -6.47
N VAL A 69 6.53 1.23 -6.07
CA VAL A 69 7.44 0.13 -5.76
C VAL A 69 7.92 0.27 -4.33
N PHE A 70 7.76 -0.79 -3.53
CA PHE A 70 8.21 -0.80 -2.15
C PHE A 70 8.73 -2.19 -1.77
N THR A 71 9.66 -2.20 -0.81
CA THR A 71 10.28 -3.42 -0.30
C THR A 71 10.01 -3.51 1.18
N VAL A 72 9.60 -4.69 1.64
CA VAL A 72 9.39 -5.00 3.06
C VAL A 72 10.23 -6.18 3.45
N GLU A 73 10.67 -6.20 4.71
CA GLU A 73 11.27 -7.39 5.30
C GLU A 73 10.15 -8.27 5.86
N ASP A 74 10.17 -9.55 5.46
CA ASP A 74 9.38 -10.59 6.10
C ASP A 74 9.99 -10.81 7.49
N ASN A 75 9.31 -10.27 8.52
CA ASN A 75 9.55 -10.60 9.92
C ASN A 75 8.67 -11.78 10.33
#